data_AF-A0A357F541-F1
#
_entry.id   AF-A0A357F541-F1
#
_cell.length_a   1.000
_cell.length_b   1.000
_cell.length_c   1.000
_cell.angle_alpha   90.00
_cell.angle_beta   90.00
_cell.angle_gamma   90.00
#
_symmetry.space_group_name_H-M   'P 1'
#
loop_
_entity.id
_entity.type
_entity.pdbx_description
1 polymer ?
#
loop_
_entity_poly.entity_id
_entity_poly.type
_entity_poly.pdbx_seq_one_letter_code
_entity_poly.pdbx_strand_id
1 'polypeptide(L)'
;LVNKLVYYKIQGVGWGHLERGDIVVFWYPSDPDKSFVKRIIGLPGETVEIRNGKVFINGAELNEPYLDSVHNQSIRDNMIRTVEKHYYFVMGDNRDNSLDSRIWGLVPEKYIYGKAFFRYWRPENMGFLEHGRYNLEEPPVEEEPVEE
;
A
#
# COMPACT_ATOMS: atom_id res chain seq x y z
N LEU A 1 -19.64 -5.79 20.69
CA LEU A 1 -19.15 -4.45 21.08
C LEU A 1 -17.76 -4.29 20.47
N VAL A 2 -17.69 -3.65 19.30
CA VAL A 2 -16.44 -3.50 18.53
C VAL A 2 -15.63 -2.38 19.17
N ASN A 3 -14.46 -2.72 19.73
CA ASN A 3 -13.61 -1.76 20.42
C ASN A 3 -13.09 -0.72 19.42
N LYS A 4 -13.64 0.49 19.55
CA LYS A 4 -13.43 1.65 18.69
C LYS A 4 -12.14 2.38 19.12
N LEU A 5 -11.00 1.69 19.08
CA LEU A 5 -9.68 2.32 19.28
C LEU A 5 -9.04 2.61 17.93
N VAL A 6 -9.67 3.53 17.22
CA VAL A 6 -9.06 4.30 16.15
C VAL A 6 -8.23 5.39 16.84
N TYR A 7 -6.91 5.31 16.70
CA TYR A 7 -5.95 6.23 17.31
C TYR A 7 -6.20 7.65 16.81
N TYR A 8 -6.79 8.50 17.66
CA TYR A 8 -6.69 9.95 17.53
C TYR A 8 -5.38 10.40 18.18
N LYS A 9 -4.55 11.07 17.37
CA LYS A 9 -3.72 12.20 17.82
C LYS A 9 -2.89 11.93 19.08
N ILE A 10 -1.75 11.24 18.91
CA ILE A 10 -0.66 11.40 19.88
C ILE A 10 -0.17 12.84 19.72
N GLN A 11 -0.55 13.71 20.67
CA GLN A 11 -0.04 15.07 20.75
C GLN A 11 1.48 15.01 20.91
N GLY A 12 2.23 15.42 19.87
CA GLY A 12 3.66 15.67 19.97
C GLY A 12 4.58 14.77 19.14
N VAL A 13 4.08 13.76 18.43
CA VAL A 13 4.87 13.02 17.44
C VAL A 13 4.35 13.44 16.07
N GLY A 14 5.15 14.21 15.33
CA GLY A 14 4.82 14.56 13.95
C GLY A 14 4.49 13.29 13.18
N TRP A 15 3.47 13.33 12.33
CA TRP A 15 3.22 12.26 11.38
C TRP A 15 4.54 12.04 10.65
N GLY A 16 5.20 10.90 10.90
CA GLY A 16 6.22 10.43 9.97
C GLY A 16 5.56 10.43 8.59
N HIS A 17 6.31 10.82 7.55
CA HIS A 17 5.81 10.80 6.19
C HIS A 17 5.13 9.44 5.93
N LEU A 18 3.95 9.43 5.29
CA LEU A 18 3.30 8.17 4.93
C LEU A 18 4.18 7.44 3.93
N GLU A 19 4.51 6.19 4.23
CA GLU A 19 5.48 5.39 3.50
C GLU A 19 4.80 4.18 2.85
N ARG A 20 5.44 3.64 1.82
CA ARG A 20 4.98 2.40 1.19
C ARG A 20 5.03 1.29 2.24
N GLY A 21 3.99 0.47 2.27
CA GLY A 21 3.86 -0.62 3.24
C GLY A 21 3.09 -0.21 4.50
N ASP A 22 2.83 1.07 4.73
CA ASP A 22 2.02 1.51 5.85
C ASP A 22 0.59 1.00 5.76
N ILE A 23 0.11 0.41 6.85
CA ILE A 23 -1.32 0.10 6.97
C ILE A 23 -2.00 1.35 7.52
N VAL A 24 -2.92 1.90 6.77
CA VAL A 24 -3.61 3.15 7.08
C VAL A 24 -5.10 2.94 7.29
N VAL A 25 -5.65 3.78 8.17
CA VAL A 25 -7.09 3.92 8.39
C VAL A 25 -7.53 5.25 7.78
N PHE A 26 -8.57 5.20 6.96
CA PHE A 26 -9.01 6.35 6.20
C PHE A 26 -10.51 6.33 5.92
N TRP A 27 -11.07 7.51 5.68
CA TRP A 27 -12.47 7.66 5.24
C TRP A 27 -12.60 7.28 3.76
N TYR A 28 -13.64 6.50 3.43
CA TYR A 28 -13.87 6.03 2.07
C TYR A 28 -14.22 7.22 1.15
N PRO A 29 -13.47 7.53 0.06
CA PRO A 29 -13.66 8.78 -0.66
C PRO A 29 -15.05 9.01 -1.26
N SER A 30 -15.78 7.97 -1.65
CA SER A 30 -17.15 8.14 -2.19
C SER A 30 -18.25 8.13 -1.12
N ASP A 31 -17.91 7.85 0.15
CA ASP A 31 -18.84 7.76 1.30
C ASP A 31 -18.02 7.89 2.60
N PRO A 32 -17.69 9.13 3.02
CA PRO A 32 -16.79 9.38 4.15
C PRO A 32 -17.28 8.91 5.53
N ASP A 33 -18.55 8.50 5.65
CA ASP A 33 -19.08 7.89 6.88
C ASP A 33 -18.53 6.47 7.10
N LYS A 34 -17.95 5.86 6.06
CA LYS A 34 -17.31 4.55 6.12
C LYS A 34 -15.80 4.70 6.28
N SER A 35 -15.22 3.82 7.11
CA SER A 35 -13.78 3.75 7.34
C SER A 35 -13.21 2.44 6.81
N PHE A 36 -12.04 2.51 6.19
CA PHE A 36 -11.34 1.36 5.64
C PHE A 36 -9.94 1.24 6.23
N VAL A 37 -9.44 0.00 6.25
CA VAL A 37 -8.05 -0.31 6.57
C VAL A 37 -7.42 -0.97 5.34
N LYS A 38 -6.33 -0.39 4.83
CA LYS A 38 -5.60 -0.85 3.65
C LYS A 38 -4.11 -0.53 3.79
N ARG A 39 -3.28 -1.17 2.99
CA ARG A 39 -1.84 -0.90 2.90
C ARG A 39 -1.56 0.10 1.79
N ILE A 40 -0.68 1.08 2.04
CA ILE A 40 -0.15 1.97 1.01
C ILE A 40 0.76 1.17 0.09
N ILE A 41 0.40 1.15 -1.19
CA ILE A 41 1.15 0.46 -2.24
C ILE A 41 1.81 1.43 -3.20
N GLY A 42 1.21 2.58 -3.51
CA GLY A 42 1.79 3.62 -4.38
C GLY A 42 1.81 4.98 -3.70
N LEU A 43 2.93 5.69 -3.82
CA LEU A 43 3.17 7.01 -3.25
C LEU A 43 2.94 8.12 -4.27
N PRO A 44 2.73 9.38 -3.83
CA PRO A 44 2.61 10.52 -4.73
C PRO A 44 3.73 10.59 -5.78
N GLY A 45 3.36 10.73 -7.05
CA GLY A 45 4.27 10.84 -8.19
C GLY A 45 4.65 9.52 -8.85
N GLU A 46 4.27 8.38 -8.28
CA GLU A 46 4.63 7.06 -8.82
C GLU A 46 3.62 6.52 -9.80
N THR A 47 4.05 5.57 -10.64
CA THR A 47 3.17 4.75 -11.44
C THR A 47 3.05 3.37 -10.82
N VAL A 48 1.83 2.97 -10.46
CA VAL A 48 1.48 1.63 -10.03
C VAL A 48 0.96 0.86 -11.23
N GLU A 49 1.53 -0.29 -11.49
CA GLU A 49 1.09 -1.21 -12.53
C GLU A 49 0.80 -2.58 -11.91
N ILE A 50 -0.21 -3.26 -12.42
CA ILE A 50 -0.52 -4.65 -12.07
C ILE A 50 -0.55 -5.46 -13.36
N ARG A 51 0.39 -6.40 -13.48
CA ARG A 51 0.51 -7.33 -14.61
C ARG A 51 0.83 -8.74 -14.10
N ASN A 52 0.17 -9.75 -14.63
CA ASN A 52 0.25 -11.15 -14.20
C ASN A 52 0.09 -11.34 -12.68
N GLY A 53 -0.82 -10.57 -12.06
CA GLY A 53 -1.10 -10.67 -10.63
C GLY A 53 -0.03 -10.07 -9.71
N LYS A 54 1.03 -9.49 -10.28
CA LYS A 54 2.13 -8.85 -9.57
C LYS A 54 2.02 -7.33 -9.64
N VAL A 55 2.45 -6.66 -8.59
CA VAL A 55 2.48 -5.20 -8.52
C VAL A 55 3.86 -4.70 -8.94
N PHE A 56 3.88 -3.66 -9.75
CA PHE A 56 5.10 -2.95 -10.16
C PHE A 56 4.97 -1.47 -9.82
N ILE A 57 6.06 -0.87 -9.33
CA ILE A 57 6.15 0.55 -9.01
C ILE A 57 7.22 1.16 -9.90
N ASN A 58 6.83 2.13 -10.73
CA ASN A 58 7.71 2.76 -11.72
C ASN A 58 8.45 1.71 -12.59
N GLY A 59 7.80 0.60 -12.92
CA GLY A 59 8.35 -0.49 -13.72
C GLY A 59 9.04 -1.62 -12.93
N ALA A 60 9.45 -1.39 -11.68
CA ALA A 60 10.12 -2.39 -10.84
C ALA A 60 9.12 -3.26 -10.06
N GLU A 61 9.32 -4.57 -10.00
CA GLU A 61 8.44 -5.49 -9.26
C GLU A 61 8.49 -5.16 -7.76
N LEU A 62 7.32 -5.01 -7.15
CA LEU A 62 7.22 -4.80 -5.72
C LEU A 62 7.35 -6.15 -4.99
N ASN A 63 8.31 -6.26 -4.08
CA ASN A 63 8.42 -7.41 -3.19
C ASN A 63 7.35 -7.34 -2.08
N GLU A 64 6.48 -8.36 -2.02
CA GLU A 64 5.32 -8.39 -1.13
C GLU A 64 5.34 -9.60 -0.19
N PRO A 65 6.31 -9.69 0.74
CA PRO A 65 6.48 -10.86 1.62
C PRO A 65 5.34 -11.05 2.63
N TYR A 66 4.44 -10.08 2.72
CA TYR A 66 3.26 -10.10 3.58
C TYR A 66 2.05 -10.82 2.94
N LEU A 67 2.14 -11.24 1.68
CA LEU A 67 1.10 -11.97 0.98
C LEU A 67 1.33 -13.48 1.05
N ASP A 68 0.22 -14.22 1.12
CA ASP A 68 0.23 -15.65 0.79
C ASP A 68 0.30 -15.80 -0.73
N SER A 69 1.38 -16.40 -1.23
CA SER A 69 1.67 -16.55 -2.66
C SER A 69 0.71 -17.48 -3.40
N VAL A 70 -0.10 -18.26 -2.68
CA VAL A 70 -1.07 -19.20 -3.26
C VAL A 70 -2.47 -18.57 -3.36
N HIS A 71 -2.85 -17.72 -2.39
CA HIS A 71 -4.24 -17.26 -2.20
C HIS A 71 -4.49 -15.76 -2.47
N ASN A 72 -3.50 -15.03 -2.99
CA ASN A 72 -3.60 -13.58 -3.21
C ASN A 72 -3.05 -13.17 -4.59
N GLN A 73 -3.55 -13.82 -5.64
CA GLN A 73 -3.02 -13.64 -6.99
C GLN A 73 -3.40 -12.31 -7.63
N SER A 74 -4.21 -11.48 -6.96
CA SER A 74 -4.68 -10.21 -7.48
C SER A 74 -5.35 -10.38 -8.84
N ILE A 75 -6.51 -11.06 -8.84
CA ILE A 75 -7.36 -11.36 -10.02
C ILE A 75 -7.69 -10.17 -10.94
N ARG A 76 -7.36 -8.93 -10.55
CA ARG A 76 -7.50 -7.73 -11.35
C ARG A 76 -6.15 -7.39 -11.95
N ASP A 77 -6.01 -7.74 -13.21
CA ASP A 77 -4.78 -7.60 -13.96
C ASP A 77 -4.87 -6.51 -15.04
N ASN A 78 -3.74 -6.15 -15.63
CA ASN A 78 -3.62 -5.15 -16.70
C ASN A 78 -4.12 -3.75 -16.29
N MET A 79 -3.77 -3.31 -15.08
CA MET A 79 -4.05 -1.95 -14.61
C MET A 79 -2.77 -1.13 -14.56
N ILE A 80 -2.86 0.14 -14.99
CA ILE A 80 -1.82 1.15 -14.78
C ILE A 80 -2.42 2.44 -14.21
N ARG A 81 -1.77 2.99 -13.19
CA ARG A 81 -2.22 4.20 -12.49
C ARG A 81 -1.05 5.05 -12.02
N THR A 82 -0.98 6.28 -12.51
CA THR A 82 -0.14 7.33 -11.93
C THR A 82 -0.82 7.89 -10.69
N VAL A 83 -0.08 7.96 -9.59
CA VAL A 83 -0.53 8.49 -8.31
C VAL A 83 -0.27 10.00 -8.27
N GLU A 84 -1.32 10.78 -8.20
CA GLU A 84 -1.23 12.24 -8.18
C GLU A 84 -0.63 12.77 -6.86
N LYS A 85 -0.15 14.02 -6.87
CA LYS A 85 0.32 14.69 -5.65
C LYS A 85 -0.80 14.73 -4.61
N HIS A 86 -0.47 14.43 -3.35
CA HIS A 86 -1.44 14.34 -2.23
C HIS A 86 -2.44 13.18 -2.34
N TYR A 87 -2.13 12.15 -3.11
CA TYR A 87 -2.91 10.92 -3.20
C TYR A 87 -2.04 9.69 -2.94
N TYR A 88 -2.69 8.60 -2.58
CA TYR A 88 -2.07 7.30 -2.37
C TYR A 88 -2.85 6.22 -3.11
N PHE A 89 -2.14 5.23 -3.63
CA PHE A 89 -2.74 3.99 -4.10
C PHE A 89 -2.65 2.96 -2.97
N VAL A 90 -3.79 2.45 -2.50
CA VAL A 90 -3.88 1.49 -1.41
C VAL A 90 -4.49 0.15 -1.85
N MET A 91 -3.99 -0.97 -1.31
CA MET A 91 -4.54 -2.31 -1.53
C MET A 91 -4.76 -3.05 -0.21
N GLY A 92 -5.68 -4.01 -0.20
CA GLY A 92 -5.80 -4.95 0.90
C GLY A 92 -4.87 -6.14 0.71
N ASP A 93 -4.36 -6.68 1.82
CA ASP A 93 -3.49 -7.87 1.78
C ASP A 93 -4.26 -9.13 1.35
N ASN A 94 -5.57 -9.22 1.61
CA ASN A 94 -6.43 -10.24 1.00
C ASN A 94 -6.83 -9.79 -0.42
N ARG A 95 -5.90 -10.00 -1.37
CA ARG A 95 -5.94 -9.38 -2.70
C ARG A 95 -7.18 -9.73 -3.49
N ASP A 96 -7.62 -10.97 -3.41
CA ASP A 96 -8.71 -11.45 -4.26
C ASP A 96 -10.09 -11.04 -3.71
N ASN A 97 -10.16 -10.62 -2.43
CA ASN A 97 -11.40 -10.26 -1.74
C ASN A 97 -11.44 -8.82 -1.22
N SER A 98 -10.54 -7.95 -1.68
CA SER A 98 -10.44 -6.59 -1.18
C SER A 98 -11.05 -5.56 -2.14
N LEU A 99 -11.98 -4.76 -1.63
CA LEU A 99 -12.44 -3.51 -2.25
C LEU A 99 -11.41 -2.41 -1.94
N ASP A 100 -10.60 -2.06 -2.92
CA ASP A 100 -9.48 -1.12 -2.80
C ASP A 100 -9.15 -0.43 -4.13
N SER A 101 -7.97 0.24 -4.24
CA SER A 101 -7.67 1.23 -5.29
C SER A 101 -7.78 0.69 -6.71
N ARG A 102 -7.75 -0.64 -6.86
CA ARG A 102 -8.05 -1.37 -8.09
C ARG A 102 -9.50 -1.24 -8.57
N ILE A 103 -10.39 -0.63 -7.78
CA ILE A 103 -11.83 -0.50 -8.04
C ILE A 103 -12.25 0.96 -8.07
N TRP A 104 -12.05 1.66 -6.96
CA TRP A 104 -12.46 3.04 -6.70
C TRP A 104 -11.39 4.12 -6.97
N GLY A 105 -10.16 3.74 -7.32
CA GLY A 105 -9.07 4.69 -7.56
C GLY A 105 -8.34 5.16 -6.31
N LEU A 106 -7.73 6.35 -6.40
CA LEU A 106 -6.79 6.86 -5.42
C LEU A 106 -7.45 7.41 -4.15
N VAL A 107 -6.71 7.38 -3.05
CA VAL A 107 -7.14 7.92 -1.76
C VAL A 107 -6.45 9.28 -1.52
N PRO A 108 -7.21 10.38 -1.36
CA PRO A 108 -6.63 11.66 -0.96
C PRO A 108 -5.96 11.56 0.41
N GLU A 109 -4.78 12.14 0.56
CA GLU A 109 -4.01 12.20 1.81
C GLU A 109 -4.86 12.69 2.99
N LYS A 110 -5.68 13.72 2.76
CA LYS A 110 -6.58 14.31 3.77
C LYS A 110 -7.61 13.34 4.35
N TYR A 111 -7.87 12.20 3.71
CA TYR A 111 -8.79 11.19 4.23
C TYR A 111 -8.10 10.15 5.09
N ILE A 112 -6.77 10.09 5.07
CA ILE A 112 -5.97 9.24 5.93
C ILE A 112 -5.85 9.92 7.29
N TYR A 113 -6.48 9.33 8.31
CA TYR A 113 -6.53 9.90 9.66
C TYR A 113 -5.83 9.02 10.69
N GLY A 114 -5.23 7.90 10.27
CA GLY A 114 -4.45 7.05 11.16
C GLY A 114 -3.55 6.07 10.41
N LYS A 115 -2.46 5.68 11.08
CA LYS A 115 -1.56 4.60 10.67
C LYS A 115 -1.61 3.51 11.75
N ALA A 116 -1.81 2.27 11.35
CA ALA A 116 -1.84 1.12 12.23
C ALA A 116 -0.38 0.65 12.45
N PHE A 117 0.19 0.99 13.61
CA PHE A 117 1.58 0.67 13.96
C PHE A 117 1.74 -0.68 14.68
N PHE A 118 0.65 -1.40 15.01
CA PHE A 118 0.77 -2.58 15.86
C PHE A 118 -0.35 -3.62 15.69
N ARG A 119 0.03 -4.90 15.55
CA ARG A 119 -0.83 -6.08 15.68
C ARG A 119 -0.96 -6.43 17.16
N TYR A 120 -2.04 -6.00 17.79
CA TYR A 120 -2.36 -6.33 19.19
C TYR A 120 -2.76 -7.82 19.32
N TRP A 121 -1.84 -8.66 19.87
CA TRP A 121 -2.04 -9.96 20.59
C TRP A 121 -1.29 -11.22 20.06
N ARG A 122 -0.13 -11.54 20.69
CA ARG A 122 0.26 -12.81 21.39
C ARG A 122 1.51 -12.53 22.26
N PRO A 123 1.45 -12.58 23.60
CA PRO A 123 2.50 -12.05 24.49
C PRO A 123 3.64 -13.05 24.77
N GLU A 124 4.21 -13.70 23.75
CA GLU A 124 5.28 -14.70 23.94
C GLU A 124 6.49 -14.53 23.00
N ASN A 125 6.40 -13.72 21.94
CA ASN A 125 7.51 -13.50 21.01
C ASN A 125 7.80 -12.00 20.81
N MET A 126 8.24 -11.33 21.88
CA MET A 126 8.79 -9.97 21.77
C MET A 126 10.10 -10.01 20.98
N GLY A 127 10.06 -9.51 19.75
CA GLY A 127 11.23 -9.21 18.93
C GLY A 127 10.94 -7.99 18.07
N PHE A 128 11.96 -7.20 17.77
CA PHE A 128 11.85 -6.09 16.82
C PHE A 128 11.63 -6.68 15.42
N LEU A 129 10.62 -6.18 14.70
CA LEU A 129 10.53 -6.41 13.26
C LEU A 129 11.68 -5.62 12.62
N GLU A 130 12.65 -6.35 12.07
CA GLU A 130 13.69 -5.77 11.23
C GLU A 130 12.99 -5.05 10.07
N HIS A 131 13.30 -3.77 9.88
CA HIS A 131 12.88 -3.05 8.67
C HIS A 131 13.58 -3.74 7.50
N GLY A 132 12.86 -4.62 6.81
CA GLY A 132 13.30 -5.18 5.55
C GLY A 132 13.57 -4.02 4.62
N ARG A 133 14.85 -3.74 4.35
CA ARG A 133 15.26 -2.76 3.35
C ARG A 133 14.67 -3.24 2.03
N TYR A 134 13.75 -2.46 1.47
CA TYR A 134 13.28 -2.69 0.12
C TYR A 134 14.44 -2.37 -0.83
N ASN A 135 15.13 -3.41 -1.28
CA ASN A 135 15.98 -3.30 -2.46
C ASN A 135 15.03 -3.36 -3.65
N LEU A 136 14.82 -2.22 -4.31
CA LEU A 136 14.23 -2.21 -5.64
C LEU A 136 15.32 -2.76 -6.58
N GLU A 137 15.08 -3.89 -7.23
CA GLU A 137 15.91 -4.27 -8.37
C GLU A 137 15.61 -3.27 -9.48
N GLU A 138 16.63 -2.51 -9.90
CA GLU A 138 16.50 -1.60 -11.03
C GLU A 138 16.20 -2.42 -12.29
N PRO A 139 15.25 -1.98 -13.14
CA PRO A 139 15.00 -2.67 -14.40
C PRO A 139 16.28 -2.67 -15.27
N PRO A 140 16.49 -3.72 -16.08
CA PRO A 140 17.60 -3.74 -17.02
C PRO A 140 17.49 -2.55 -17.98
N VAL A 141 18.62 -1.87 -18.20
CA VAL A 141 18.74 -0.79 -19.16
C VAL A 141 18.57 -1.39 -20.56
N GLU A 142 17.50 -1.01 -21.27
CA GLU A 142 17.36 -1.34 -22.68
C GLU A 142 18.44 -0.58 -23.45
N GLU A 143 19.43 -1.30 -24.01
CA GLU A 143 20.42 -0.70 -24.90
C GLU A 143 19.72 -0.30 -26.21
N GLU A 144 19.73 1.00 -26.52
CA GLU A 144 19.21 1.49 -27.80
C GLU A 144 20.02 0.88 -28.97
N PRO A 145 19.35 0.49 -30.07
CA PRO A 145 20.03 -0.09 -31.22
C PRO A 145 21.01 0.93 -31.82
N VAL A 146 22.26 0.53 -31.94
CA VAL A 146 23.29 1.29 -32.67
C VAL A 146 22.93 1.25 -34.15
N GLU A 147 22.57 2.40 -34.73
CA GLU A 147 22.39 2.53 -36.18
C GLU A 147 23.75 2.34 -36.88
N GLU A 148 23.83 1.34 -37.76
CA GLU A 148 24.96 1.13 -38.71
C GLU A 148 24.78 1.92 -40.01
#